data_AF-A0A084TFB1-F1
#
_entry.id   AF-A0A084TFB1-F1
#
_cell.length_a   1.000
_cell.length_b   1.000
_cell.length_c   1.000
_cell.angle_alpha   90.00
_cell.angle_beta   90.00
_cell.angle_gamma   90.00
#
_symmetry.space_group_name_H-M   'P 1'
#
loop_
_entity.id
_entity.type
_entity.pdbx_description
1 polymer ?
#
loop_
_entity_poly.entity_id
_entity_poly.type
_entity_poly.pdbx_seq_one_letter_code
_entity_poly.pdbx_strand_id
1 'polypeptide(L)'
;MGMIVLCLIAIMYTLYGNHISGVFYYSGSSFTELVDKLVYTTDGIFSIPLAAAATFIFLFVLFGKFLERSGAGELFIELAFALAGRSKGGPAKMAVLSSAFMGSISGSATANVVSTGAYTIPLMKKAGY
;
A
#
# COMPACT_ATOMS: atom_id res chain seq x y z
N MET A 1 -1.44 1.72 17.12
CA MET A 1 -1.25 2.24 18.50
C MET A 1 -0.14 1.53 19.27
N GLY A 2 -0.12 0.20 19.38
CA GLY A 2 0.89 -0.53 20.16
C GLY A 2 2.35 -0.21 19.81
N MET A 3 2.66 -0.05 18.52
CA MET A 3 4.03 0.28 18.07
C MET A 3 4.50 1.67 18.53
N ILE A 4 3.60 2.66 18.56
CA ILE A 4 3.93 4.01 19.03
C ILE A 4 4.28 3.99 20.52
N VAL A 5 3.49 3.26 21.31
CA VAL A 5 3.72 3.11 22.75
C VAL A 5 5.07 2.45 23.00
N LEU A 6 5.40 1.41 22.24
CA LEU A 6 6.68 0.70 22.38
C LEU A 6 7.88 1.59 22.02
N CYS A 7 7.78 2.39 20.95
CA CYS A 7 8.82 3.38 20.61
C CYS A 7 9.00 4.44 21.70
N LEU A 8 7.90 4.93 22.29
CA LEU A 8 7.98 5.91 23.39
C LEU A 8 8.65 5.32 24.63
N ILE A 9 8.33 4.07 24.98
CA ILE A 9 8.98 3.37 26.09
C ILE A 9 10.48 3.19 25.83
N ALA A 10 10.86 2.82 24.61
CA ALA A 10 12.27 2.65 24.22
C ALA A 10 13.06 3.97 24.28
N ILE A 11 12.46 5.08 23.83
CA ILE A 11 13.05 6.43 23.92
C ILE A 11 13.19 6.86 25.39
N MET A 12 12.18 6.61 26.21
CA MET A 12 12.26 6.91 27.64
C MET A 12 13.34 6.07 28.33
N TYR A 13 13.52 4.81 27.94
CA TYR A 13 14.54 3.92 28.50
C TYR A 13 15.96 4.38 28.12
N THR A 14 16.21 4.85 26.89
CA THR A 14 17.53 5.37 26.52
C THR A 14 17.88 6.68 27.23
N LEU A 15 16.89 7.53 27.53
CA LEU A 15 17.10 8.80 28.25
C LEU A 15 17.21 8.61 29.77
N TYR A 16 16.36 7.77 30.37
CA TYR A 16 16.25 7.62 31.84
C TYR A 16 16.85 6.32 32.38
N GLY A 17 17.44 5.46 31.54
CA GLY A 17 18.02 4.18 31.93
C GLY A 17 19.15 4.28 32.96
N ASN A 18 19.78 5.45 33.09
CA ASN A 18 20.80 5.71 34.13
C ASN A 18 20.23 5.68 35.56
N HIS A 19 18.92 5.90 35.73
CA HIS A 19 18.27 5.83 37.04
C HIS A 19 17.84 4.41 37.45
N ILE A 20 18.00 3.43 36.56
CA ILE A 20 17.60 2.04 36.81
C ILE A 20 18.83 1.26 37.26
N SER A 21 18.85 0.82 38.52
CA SER A 21 19.92 -0.05 39.05
C SER A 21 19.59 -1.53 38.80
N GLY A 22 20.61 -2.34 38.48
CA GLY A 22 20.47 -3.78 38.21
C GLY A 22 20.88 -4.18 36.79
N VAL A 23 20.41 -5.35 36.32
CA VAL A 23 20.75 -5.92 35.00
C VAL A 23 20.30 -5.04 33.82
N PHE A 24 19.34 -4.15 34.05
CA PHE A 24 18.81 -3.19 33.07
C PHE A 24 19.49 -1.81 33.14
N TYR A 25 20.68 -1.73 33.76
CA TYR A 25 21.44 -0.48 33.79
C TYR A 25 21.92 -0.11 32.39
N TYR A 26 21.61 1.10 31.98
CA TYR A 26 22.12 1.72 30.76
C TYR A 26 22.76 3.05 31.15
N SER A 27 23.93 3.40 30.60
CA SER A 27 24.67 4.62 31.01
C SER A 27 23.90 5.93 30.76
N GLY A 28 22.74 5.85 30.09
CA GLY A 28 22.02 6.98 29.54
C GLY A 28 22.71 7.47 28.28
N SER A 29 21.92 7.93 27.32
CA SER A 29 22.39 8.76 26.21
C SER A 29 21.89 10.18 26.44
N SER A 30 22.72 11.17 26.12
CA SER A 30 22.24 12.55 26.09
C SER A 30 21.16 12.71 25.02
N PHE A 31 20.27 13.69 25.17
CA PHE A 31 19.26 13.98 24.15
C PHE A 31 19.89 14.26 22.78
N THR A 32 21.04 14.96 22.77
CA THR A 32 21.81 15.25 21.56
C THR A 32 22.31 13.97 20.90
N GLU A 33 22.90 13.04 21.64
CA GLU A 33 23.38 11.75 21.11
C GLU A 33 22.23 10.89 20.57
N LEU A 34 21.07 10.92 21.22
CA LEU A 34 19.89 10.20 20.76
C LEU A 34 19.40 10.75 19.43
N VAL A 35 19.29 12.07 19.31
CA VAL A 35 18.92 12.73 18.05
C VAL A 35 19.97 12.44 16.98
N ASP A 36 21.25 12.47 17.31
CA ASP A 36 22.33 12.16 16.37
C ASP A 36 22.24 10.73 15.84
N LYS A 37 21.97 9.76 16.71
CA LYS A 37 21.75 8.38 16.29
C LYS A 37 20.50 8.20 15.45
N LEU A 38 19.39 8.85 15.81
CA LEU A 38 18.13 8.67 15.09
C LEU A 38 18.10 9.38 13.74
N VAL A 39 18.72 10.55 13.63
CA VAL A 39 18.63 11.41 12.45
C VAL A 39 19.86 11.29 11.56
N TYR A 40 21.07 11.22 12.12
CA TYR A 40 22.29 11.29 11.32
C TYR A 40 22.96 9.94 11.09
N THR A 41 22.52 8.87 11.76
CA THR A 41 23.07 7.52 11.58
C THR A 41 22.18 6.66 10.67
N THR A 42 22.80 5.70 9.98
CA THR A 42 22.14 4.72 9.12
C THR A 42 21.28 3.69 9.87
N ASP A 43 21.38 3.62 11.20
CA ASP A 43 20.54 2.77 12.04
C ASP A 43 19.23 3.46 12.46
N GLY A 44 19.09 4.77 12.18
CA GLY A 44 17.93 5.57 12.52
C GLY A 44 16.90 5.65 11.39
N ILE A 45 16.49 6.87 11.05
CA ILE A 45 15.49 7.12 10.02
C ILE A 45 16.01 6.74 8.62
N PHE A 46 17.30 6.97 8.37
CA PHE A 46 17.97 6.63 7.10
C PHE A 46 18.42 5.17 7.01
N SER A 47 17.58 4.25 7.50
CA SER A 47 17.85 2.83 7.52
C SER A 47 17.22 2.08 6.34
N ILE A 48 17.40 0.75 6.33
CA ILE A 48 16.92 -0.17 5.29
C ILE A 48 15.45 0.07 4.89
N PRO A 49 14.49 0.32 5.82
CA PRO A 49 13.10 0.58 5.44
C PRO A 49 12.93 1.83 4.56
N LEU A 50 13.66 2.91 4.84
CA LEU A 50 13.59 4.13 4.03
C LEU A 50 14.21 3.90 2.65
N ALA A 51 15.35 3.20 2.59
CA ALA A 51 15.97 2.82 1.33
C ALA A 51 15.05 1.94 0.48
N ALA A 52 14.40 0.93 1.08
CA ALA A 52 13.42 0.08 0.40
C ALA A 52 12.19 0.86 -0.07
N ALA A 53 11.74 1.84 0.72
CA ALA A 53 10.64 2.71 0.34
C ALA A 53 10.98 3.57 -0.88
N ALA A 54 12.16 4.18 -0.90
CA ALA A 54 12.60 5.04 -2.00
C ALA A 54 12.93 4.28 -3.29
N THR A 55 13.43 3.04 -3.19
CA THR A 55 13.89 2.26 -4.34
C THR A 55 12.81 1.37 -4.95
N PHE A 56 12.04 0.66 -4.12
CA PHE A 56 11.05 -0.31 -4.59
C PHE A 56 9.63 0.21 -4.47
N ILE A 57 9.24 0.64 -3.26
CA ILE A 57 7.84 1.00 -2.98
C ILE A 57 7.42 2.21 -3.81
N PHE A 58 8.27 3.24 -3.89
CA PHE A 58 8.02 4.43 -4.69
C PHE A 58 7.74 4.07 -6.16
N LEU A 59 8.55 3.20 -6.76
CA LEU A 59 8.39 2.81 -8.17
C LEU A 59 7.07 2.04 -8.39
N PHE A 60 6.71 1.12 -7.49
CA PHE A 60 5.43 0.39 -7.56
C PHE A 60 4.23 1.33 -7.42
N VAL A 61 4.27 2.27 -6.48
CA VAL A 61 3.19 3.24 -6.27
C VAL A 61 3.09 4.20 -7.46
N LEU A 62 4.23 4.70 -7.96
CA LEU A 62 4.28 5.58 -9.13
C LEU A 62 3.72 4.87 -10.35
N PHE A 63 4.14 3.64 -10.62
CA PHE A 63 3.64 2.85 -11.74
C PHE A 63 2.15 2.52 -11.59
N GLY A 64 1.70 2.15 -10.38
CA GLY A 64 0.28 1.92 -10.10
C GLY A 64 -0.56 3.16 -10.37
N LYS A 65 -0.11 4.33 -9.92
CA LYS A 65 -0.78 5.61 -10.18
C LYS A 65 -0.71 6.04 -11.64
N PHE A 66 0.40 5.74 -12.33
CA PHE A 66 0.54 5.96 -13.75
C PHE A 66 -0.46 5.12 -14.55
N LEU A 67 -0.59 3.81 -14.26
CA LEU A 67 -1.59 2.94 -14.90
C LEU A 67 -3.03 3.39 -14.62
N GLU A 68 -3.31 3.84 -13.40
CA GLU A 68 -4.62 4.39 -13.03
C GLU A 68 -4.97 5.63 -13.87
N ARG A 69 -3.99 6.50 -14.15
CA ARG A 69 -4.19 7.77 -14.88
C ARG A 69 -4.00 7.68 -16.39
N SER A 70 -3.29 6.68 -16.90
CA SER A 70 -3.01 6.52 -18.33
C SER A 70 -4.19 5.96 -19.12
N GLY A 71 -5.32 5.63 -18.47
CA GLY A 71 -6.47 5.00 -19.12
C GLY A 71 -6.34 3.49 -19.27
N ALA A 72 -5.30 2.86 -18.69
CA ALA A 72 -5.15 1.41 -18.73
C ALA A 72 -6.38 0.68 -18.17
N GLY A 73 -7.06 1.27 -17.18
CA GLY A 73 -8.32 0.76 -16.63
C GLY A 73 -9.42 0.54 -17.68
N GLU A 74 -9.58 1.45 -18.64
CA GLU A 74 -10.52 1.30 -19.76
C GLU A 74 -10.06 0.20 -20.71
N LEU A 75 -8.75 0.15 -20.99
CA LEU A 75 -8.11 -0.88 -21.79
C LEU A 75 -8.39 -2.30 -21.24
N PHE A 76 -8.37 -2.49 -19.91
CA PHE A 76 -8.69 -3.78 -19.30
C PHE A 76 -10.16 -4.16 -19.39
N ILE A 77 -11.07 -3.18 -19.35
CA ILE A 77 -12.50 -3.40 -19.57
C ILE A 77 -12.72 -3.84 -21.03
N GLU A 78 -12.11 -3.15 -21.99
CA GLU A 78 -12.17 -3.51 -23.41
C GLU A 78 -11.54 -4.89 -23.69
N LEU A 79 -10.43 -5.21 -23.03
CA LEU A 79 -9.80 -6.52 -23.12
C LEU A 79 -10.73 -7.64 -22.61
N ALA A 80 -11.37 -7.42 -21.45
CA ALA A 80 -12.35 -8.36 -20.92
C ALA A 80 -13.53 -8.55 -21.89
N PHE A 81 -13.95 -7.48 -22.57
CA PHE A 81 -15.00 -7.51 -23.58
C PHE A 81 -14.60 -8.33 -24.79
N ALA A 82 -13.40 -8.11 -25.31
CA ALA A 82 -12.86 -8.85 -26.44
C ALA A 82 -12.70 -10.35 -26.12
N LEU A 83 -12.28 -10.69 -24.89
CA LEU A 83 -12.06 -12.06 -24.46
C LEU A 83 -13.36 -12.84 -24.20
N ALA A 84 -14.32 -12.23 -23.51
CA ALA A 84 -15.49 -12.96 -22.98
C ALA A 84 -16.84 -12.46 -23.49
N GLY A 85 -16.93 -11.26 -24.06
CA GLY A 85 -18.21 -10.60 -24.39
C GLY A 85 -19.09 -11.38 -25.37
N ARG A 86 -18.50 -12.12 -26.31
CA ARG A 86 -19.22 -12.95 -27.30
C ARG A 86 -19.57 -14.36 -26.81
N SER A 87 -19.08 -14.76 -25.64
CA SER A 87 -19.30 -16.10 -25.11
C SER A 87 -20.69 -16.24 -24.46
N LYS A 88 -21.18 -17.47 -24.28
CA LYS A 88 -22.38 -17.72 -23.47
C LYS A 88 -22.15 -17.22 -22.04
N GLY A 89 -23.08 -16.40 -21.54
CA GLY A 89 -22.90 -15.69 -20.27
C GLY A 89 -21.88 -14.53 -20.35
N GLY A 90 -21.62 -14.02 -21.56
CA GLY A 90 -20.60 -13.01 -21.85
C GLY A 90 -20.57 -11.87 -20.83
N PRO A 91 -21.66 -11.12 -20.63
CA PRO A 91 -21.81 -10.08 -19.61
C PRO A 91 -21.26 -10.43 -18.23
N ALA A 92 -21.63 -11.58 -17.68
CA ALA A 92 -21.22 -12.02 -16.35
C ALA A 92 -19.71 -12.34 -16.30
N LYS A 93 -19.19 -13.05 -17.31
CA LYS A 93 -17.76 -13.35 -17.42
C LYS A 93 -16.91 -12.09 -17.59
N MET A 94 -17.43 -11.15 -18.38
CA MET A 94 -16.83 -9.83 -18.61
C MET A 94 -16.72 -9.04 -17.31
N ALA A 95 -17.75 -9.08 -16.46
CA ALA A 95 -17.74 -8.43 -15.15
C ALA A 95 -16.69 -9.04 -14.20
N VAL A 96 -16.57 -10.37 -14.17
CA VAL A 96 -15.56 -11.05 -13.35
C VAL A 96 -14.14 -10.74 -13.84
N LEU A 97 -13.89 -10.82 -15.15
CA LEU A 97 -12.57 -10.55 -15.73
C LEU A 97 -12.14 -9.10 -15.56
N SER A 98 -13.03 -8.15 -15.86
CA SER A 98 -12.71 -6.72 -15.68
C SER A 98 -12.45 -6.36 -14.22
N SER A 99 -13.20 -6.94 -13.27
CA SER A 99 -12.95 -6.76 -11.84
C SER A 99 -11.65 -7.42 -11.37
N ALA A 100 -11.28 -8.58 -11.92
CA ALA A 100 -10.00 -9.22 -11.64
C ALA A 100 -8.81 -8.36 -12.12
N PHE A 101 -8.89 -7.81 -13.33
CA PHE A 101 -7.85 -6.92 -13.86
C PHE A 101 -7.77 -5.60 -13.08
N MET A 102 -8.91 -4.96 -12.81
CA MET A 102 -8.96 -3.70 -12.05
C MET A 102 -8.52 -3.90 -10.59
N GLY A 103 -8.85 -5.04 -9.98
CA GLY A 103 -8.41 -5.39 -8.64
C GLY A 103 -6.90 -5.58 -8.53
N SER A 104 -6.28 -6.16 -9.57
CA SER A 104 -4.83 -6.40 -9.62
C SER A 104 -4.01 -5.11 -9.65
N ILE A 105 -4.58 -4.00 -10.14
CA ILE A 105 -3.88 -2.71 -10.28
C ILE A 105 -4.25 -1.75 -9.17
N SER A 106 -5.54 -1.61 -8.88
CA SER A 106 -6.01 -0.60 -7.94
C SER A 106 -5.71 -0.97 -6.48
N GLY A 107 -5.59 -2.26 -6.16
CA GLY A 107 -5.41 -2.75 -4.79
C GLY A 107 -6.52 -2.31 -3.83
N SER A 108 -7.62 -1.74 -4.33
CA SER A 108 -8.66 -1.08 -3.56
C SER A 108 -10.03 -1.58 -4.01
N ALA A 109 -10.78 -2.15 -3.06
CA ALA A 109 -12.12 -2.64 -3.32
C ALA A 109 -13.09 -1.52 -3.76
N THR A 110 -12.98 -0.32 -3.16
CA THR A 110 -13.84 0.82 -3.52
C THR A 110 -13.53 1.36 -4.90
N ALA A 111 -12.25 1.50 -5.25
CA ALA A 111 -11.85 1.94 -6.59
C ALA A 111 -12.28 0.93 -7.66
N ASN A 112 -12.14 -0.37 -7.37
CA ASN A 112 -12.56 -1.43 -8.29
C ASN A 112 -14.07 -1.37 -8.60
N VAL A 113 -14.92 -1.23 -7.58
CA VAL A 113 -16.39 -1.17 -7.77
C VAL A 113 -16.81 0.09 -8.53
N VAL A 114 -16.21 1.25 -8.24
CA VAL A 114 -16.54 2.50 -8.93
C VAL A 114 -16.15 2.43 -10.40
N SER A 115 -14.94 1.96 -10.70
CA SER A 115 -14.43 1.91 -12.07
C SER A 115 -15.09 0.83 -12.91
N THR A 116 -15.26 -0.40 -12.39
CA THR A 116 -15.85 -1.50 -13.17
C THR A 116 -17.38 -1.51 -13.13
N GLY A 117 -17.99 -1.09 -12.02
CA GLY A 117 -19.43 -1.05 -11.84
C GLY A 117 -20.13 -0.10 -12.82
N ALA A 118 -19.48 1.03 -13.14
CA ALA A 118 -19.99 2.00 -14.11
C ALA A 118 -20.24 1.39 -15.50
N TYR A 119 -19.44 0.40 -15.91
CA TYR A 119 -19.56 -0.25 -17.22
C TYR A 119 -20.29 -1.59 -17.15
N THR A 120 -20.08 -2.37 -16.09
CA THR A 120 -20.64 -3.73 -15.95
C THR A 120 -22.11 -3.73 -15.56
N ILE A 121 -22.56 -2.82 -14.68
CA ILE A 121 -23.96 -2.80 -14.20
C ILE A 121 -24.96 -2.50 -15.33
N PRO A 122 -24.77 -1.45 -16.16
CA PRO A 122 -25.70 -1.19 -17.27
C PRO A 122 -25.72 -2.35 -18.27
N LEU A 123 -24.58 -3.00 -18.48
CA LEU A 123 -24.45 -4.10 -19.41
C LEU A 123 -25.16 -5.37 -18.91
N MET A 124 -25.02 -5.71 -17.64
CA MET A 124 -25.74 -6.80 -16.98
C MET A 124 -27.26 -6.60 -17.11
N LYS A 125 -27.75 -5.37 -16.82
CA LYS A 125 -29.17 -5.02 -16.99
C LYS A 125 -29.66 -5.18 -18.43
N LYS A 126 -28.87 -4.75 -19.43
CA LYS A 126 -29.20 -4.90 -20.85
C LYS A 126 -29.26 -6.37 -21.29
N ALA A 127 -28.49 -7.24 -20.65
CA ALA A 127 -28.45 -8.66 -20.93
C ALA A 127 -29.54 -9.47 -20.20
N GLY A 128 -30.38 -8.81 -19.38
CA GLY A 128 -31.49 -9.43 -18.67
C GLY A 128 -31.09 -10.14 -17.37
N TYR A 129 -29.96 -9.75 -16.76
CA TYR A 129 -29.60 -10.14 -15.39
C TYR A 129 -30.22 -9.19 -14.37
#